data_AF-A0A7Y2IYC1-F1
#
_entry.id   AF-A0A7Y2IYC1-F1
#
_cell.length_a   1.000
_cell.length_b   1.000
_cell.length_c   1.000
_cell.angle_alpha   90.00
_cell.angle_beta   90.00
_cell.angle_gamma   90.00
#
_symmetry.space_group_name_H-M   'P 1'
#
loop_
_entity.id
_entity.type
_entity.pdbx_description
1 polymer ?
#
loop_
_entity_poly.entity_id
_entity_poly.type
_entity_poly.pdbx_seq_one_letter_code
_entity_poly.pdbx_strand_id
1 'polypeptide(L)' 'MTIRATHEIHKRRLSRNVGVAGVLVGFIAVVFGLTVVKVTNLGPVEGFDHVVRPALIEADE' A
#
# COMPACT_ATOMS: atom_id res chain seq x y z
N MET A 1 43.89 -11.26 -11.80
CA MET A 1 42.61 -12.01 -11.86
C MET A 1 41.51 -11.05 -12.27
N THR A 2 41.00 -11.16 -13.49
CA THR A 2 39.94 -10.27 -13.99
C THR A 2 38.59 -10.91 -13.69
N ILE A 3 37.83 -10.35 -12.73
CA ILE A 3 36.46 -10.77 -12.43
C ILE A 3 35.57 -10.38 -13.62
N ARG A 4 35.33 -11.30 -14.57
CA ARG A 4 34.27 -11.14 -15.57
C ARG A 4 32.98 -11.72 -15.01
N ALA A 5 32.18 -10.86 -14.40
CA ALA A 5 30.94 -11.23 -13.73
C ALA A 5 29.74 -11.27 -14.69
N THR A 6 29.69 -12.25 -15.59
CA THR A 6 28.44 -12.63 -16.27
C THR A 6 28.29 -14.15 -16.31
N HIS A 7 28.46 -14.79 -15.15
CA HIS A 7 28.15 -16.21 -15.02
C HIS A 7 26.64 -16.46 -15.23
N GLU A 8 26.28 -17.59 -15.84
CA GLU A 8 24.91 -18.03 -16.15
C GLU A 8 23.93 -17.86 -14.97
N ILE A 9 24.43 -18.02 -13.75
CA ILE A 9 23.68 -17.82 -12.50
C ILE A 9 23.03 -16.43 -12.41
N HIS A 10 23.70 -15.36 -12.84
CA HIS A 10 23.14 -14.01 -12.76
C HIS A 10 21.93 -13.84 -13.69
N LYS A 11 21.96 -14.50 -14.86
CA LYS A 11 20.84 -14.51 -15.82
C LYS A 11 19.63 -15.26 -15.25
N ARG A 12 19.86 -16.42 -14.61
CA ARG A 12 18.79 -17.17 -13.92
C ARG A 12 18.19 -16.40 -12.75
N ARG A 13 19.02 -15.73 -11.93
CA ARG A 13 18.54 -14.88 -10.82
C ARG A 13 17.74 -13.68 -11.33
N LEU A 14 18.20 -13.03 -12.40
CA LEU A 14 17.49 -11.90 -13.00
C LEU A 14 16.07 -12.28 -13.40
N SER A 15 15.88 -13.40 -14.12
CA SER A 15 14.55 -13.85 -14.54
C SER A 15 13.58 -14.07 -13.37
N ARG A 16 14.06 -14.67 -12.27
CA ARG A 16 13.26 -14.93 -11.08
C ARG A 16 12.95 -13.63 -10.32
N ASN A 17 13.94 -12.75 -10.19
CA ASN A 17 13.78 -11.47 -9.51
C ASN A 17 12.81 -10.55 -10.26
N VAL A 18 12.75 -10.61 -11.59
CA VAL A 18 11.76 -9.88 -12.39
C VAL A 18 10.34 -10.36 -12.08
N GLY A 19 10.12 -11.68 -11.98
CA GLY A 19 8.82 -12.23 -11.57
C GLY A 19 8.41 -11.77 -10.17
N VAL A 20 9.34 -11.82 -9.20
CA VAL A 20 9.10 -11.32 -7.83
C VAL A 20 8.82 -9.82 -7.82
N ALA A 21 9.55 -9.02 -8.59
CA ALA A 21 9.30 -7.59 -8.70
C ALA A 21 7.89 -7.31 -9.24
N GLY A 22 7.44 -8.06 -10.25
CA GLY A 22 6.08 -7.95 -10.78
C GLY A 22 5.00 -8.24 -9.71
N VAL A 23 5.18 -9.31 -8.91
CA VAL A 23 4.27 -9.63 -7.81
C VAL A 23 4.25 -8.54 -6.74
N LEU A 24 5.41 -8.02 -6.35
CA LEU A 24 5.51 -6.95 -5.35
C LEU A 24 4.84 -5.67 -5.84
N VAL A 25 5.07 -5.27 -7.10
CA VAL A 25 4.40 -4.10 -7.69
C VAL A 25 2.88 -4.29 -7.74
N GLY A 26 2.42 -5.48 -8.13
CA GLY A 26 0.98 -5.80 -8.12
C GLY A 26 0.37 -5.70 -6.72
N PHE A 27 1.06 -6.24 -5.71
CA PHE A 27 0.61 -6.15 -4.32
C PHE A 27 0.53 -4.70 -3.83
N ILE A 28 1.57 -3.90 -4.11
CA ILE A 28 1.59 -2.47 -3.79
C ILE A 28 0.41 -1.75 -4.47
N ALA A 29 0.16 -2.02 -5.75
CA ALA A 29 -0.95 -1.40 -6.49
C ALA A 29 -2.32 -1.70 -5.86
N VAL A 30 -2.55 -2.93 -5.40
CA VAL A 30 -3.81 -3.30 -4.71
C VAL A 30 -3.97 -2.53 -3.41
N VAL A 31 -2.95 -2.56 -2.54
CA VAL A 31 -3.00 -1.86 -1.23
C VAL A 31 -3.15 -0.35 -1.42
N PHE A 32 -2.41 0.22 -2.37
CA PHE A 32 -2.48 1.64 -2.68
C PHE A 32 -3.86 2.02 -3.24
N GLY A 33 -4.40 1.25 -4.18
CA GLY A 33 -5.75 1.48 -4.71
C GLY A 33 -6.82 1.44 -3.62
N LEU A 34 -6.77 0.45 -2.72
CA LEU A 34 -7.66 0.40 -1.56
C LEU A 34 -7.48 1.60 -0.63
N THR A 35 -6.24 2.07 -0.45
CA THR A 35 -5.93 3.25 0.38
C THR A 35 -6.51 4.52 -0.22
N VAL A 36 -6.38 4.72 -1.53
CA VAL A 36 -6.97 5.87 -2.24
C VAL A 36 -8.48 5.87 -2.05
N VAL A 37 -9.16 4.74 -2.29
CA VAL A 37 -10.61 4.61 -2.08
C VAL A 37 -10.96 4.90 -0.62
N LYS A 38 -10.19 4.35 0.32
CA LYS A 38 -10.41 4.56 1.76
C LYS A 38 -10.35 6.05 2.13
N VAL A 39 -9.28 6.74 1.75
CA VAL A 39 -9.07 8.15 2.12
C VAL A 39 -10.06 9.08 1.42
N THR A 40 -10.46 8.76 0.20
CA THR A 40 -11.39 9.61 -0.58
C THR A 40 -12.85 9.42 -0.21
N ASN A 41 -13.26 8.23 0.26
CA ASN A 41 -14.66 7.91 0.49
C ASN A 41 -15.03 7.72 1.97
N LEU A 42 -14.09 7.33 2.83
CA LEU A 42 -14.37 7.27 4.26
C LEU A 42 -14.01 8.63 4.85
N GLY A 43 -15.05 9.38 5.22
CA GLY A 43 -14.93 10.63 5.96
C GLY A 43 -14.29 10.44 7.34
N PRO A 44 -14.17 11.52 8.14
CA PRO A 44 -13.56 11.45 9.47
C PRO A 44 -14.27 10.40 10.32
N VAL A 45 -13.49 9.46 10.85
CA VAL A 45 -13.97 8.45 11.79
C VAL A 45 -13.77 9.02 13.19
N GLU A 46 -14.86 9.31 13.89
CA GLU A 46 -14.80 9.64 15.31
C GLU A 46 -14.52 8.37 16.12
N GLY A 47 -13.52 8.42 16.99
CA GLY A 47 -13.24 7.34 17.95
C GLY A 47 -14.29 7.28 19.07
N PHE A 48 -14.45 6.10 19.67
CA PHE A 48 -15.28 5.92 20.87
C PHE A 48 -14.51 6.41 22.10
N ASP A 49 -14.57 7.71 22.35
CA ASP A 49 -14.06 8.36 23.57
C ASP A 49 -15.24 8.93 24.39
N HIS A 50 -14.98 9.33 25.63
CA HIS A 50 -15.97 9.85 26.57
C HIS A 50 -16.24 11.35 26.42
N VAL A 51 -15.66 11.99 25.39
CA VAL A 51 -15.86 13.41 25.10
C VAL A 51 -17.09 13.64 24.24
N VAL A 52 -17.63 14.85 24.32
CA VAL A 52 -18.78 15.28 23.52
C VAL A 52 -18.47 15.12 22.03
N ARG A 53 -19.43 14.57 21.27
CA ARG A 53 -19.36 14.35 19.81
C ARG A 53 -20.13 15.47 19.11
N PRO A 54 -19.49 16.53 18.60
CA PRO A 54 -20.19 17.68 18.06
C PRO A 54 -21.08 17.33 16.86
N ALA A 55 -20.74 16.27 16.12
CA ALA A 55 -21.52 15.78 14.99
C ALA A 55 -22.87 15.14 15.37
N LEU A 56 -23.09 14.80 16.64
CA LEU A 56 -24.36 14.25 17.15
C LEU A 56 -25.22 15.28 17.88
N ILE A 57 -24.73 16.52 18.02
CA ILE A 57 -25.53 17.59 18.61
C ILE A 57 -26.55 17.99 17.56
N GLU A 58 -27.83 17.70 17.84
CA GLU A 58 -28.94 18.20 17.03
C GLU A 58 -28.89 19.73 17.04
N ALA A 59 -28.89 20.34 15.86
CA ALA A 59 -28.98 21.79 15.76
C ALA A 59 -30.39 22.19 16.21
N ASP A 60 -30.50 22.86 17.35
CA ASP A 60 -31.74 23.49 17.77
C ASP A 60 -32.20 24.46 16.65
N GLU A 61 -33.44 24.28 16.18
CA GLU A 61 -34.11 25.23 15.27
C GLU A 61 -34.29 26.62 15.89
#